data_AF-A0A540KBQ8-F1
#
_entry.id   AF-A0A540KBQ8-F1
#
_cell.length_a   1.000
_cell.length_b   1.000
_cell.length_c   1.000
_cell.angle_alpha   90.00
_cell.angle_beta   90.00
_cell.angle_gamma   90.00
#
_symmetry.space_group_name_H-M   'P 1'
#
loop_
_entity.id
_entity.type
_entity.pdbx_description
1 polymer ?
#
loop_
_entity_poly.entity_id
_entity_poly.type
_entity_poly.pdbx_seq_one_letter_code
_entity_poly.pdbx_strand_id
1 'polypeptide(L)'
;MAEPKQSSLWDAVIMQTKEAHENGSDPLLWSMEVSSNLSSAGVSLLSMELAGVLVSHICWENNVPIMRKFLEKALVLNMVPSILFWLCFLPGLF
;
A
#
# COMPACT_ATOMS: atom_id res chain seq x y z
N MET A 1 18.61 -20.71 6.76
CA MET A 1 18.63 -19.66 5.73
C MET A 1 17.76 -18.53 6.23
N ALA A 2 18.38 -17.47 6.78
CA ALA A 2 17.72 -16.18 6.98
C ALA A 2 17.54 -15.57 5.58
N GLU A 3 16.43 -14.92 5.19
CA GLU A 3 15.76 -13.82 5.88
C GLU A 3 14.24 -13.77 5.58
N PRO A 4 13.34 -13.63 6.59
CA PRO A 4 11.91 -13.38 6.39
C PRO A 4 11.47 -11.97 6.83
N LYS A 5 12.37 -10.97 6.80
CA LYS A 5 12.13 -9.68 7.47
C LYS A 5 11.29 -8.69 6.64
N GLN A 6 11.33 -8.79 5.31
CA GLN A 6 10.54 -7.94 4.42
C GLN A 6 9.13 -8.50 4.17
N SER A 7 8.97 -9.83 4.07
CA SER A 7 7.64 -10.44 3.90
C SER A 7 6.72 -10.10 5.07
N SER A 8 7.21 -10.20 6.31
CA SER A 8 6.43 -9.86 7.49
C SER A 8 6.03 -8.38 7.58
N LEU A 9 6.85 -7.48 7.03
CA LEU A 9 6.59 -6.05 7.03
C LEU A 9 5.50 -5.69 6.02
N TRP A 10 5.55 -6.26 4.82
CA TRP A 10 4.51 -6.09 3.82
C TRP A 10 3.19 -6.71 4.27
N ASP A 11 3.23 -7.90 4.87
CA ASP A 11 2.04 -8.52 5.49
C ASP A 11 1.44 -7.61 6.57
N ALA A 12 2.27 -6.95 7.39
CA ALA A 12 1.80 -5.99 8.39
C ALA A 12 1.15 -4.75 7.76
N VAL A 13 1.71 -4.21 6.66
CA VAL A 13 1.10 -3.09 5.92
C VAL A 13 -0.25 -3.49 5.31
N ILE A 14 -0.33 -4.70 4.72
CA ILE A 14 -1.59 -5.22 4.19
C ILE A 14 -2.62 -5.40 5.32
N MET A 15 -2.22 -5.94 6.47
CA MET A 15 -3.11 -6.09 7.63
C MET A 15 -3.60 -4.73 8.13
N GLN A 16 -2.71 -3.75 8.29
CA GLN A 16 -3.09 -2.37 8.66
C GLN A 16 -4.05 -1.75 7.65
N THR A 17 -3.87 -2.03 6.36
CA THR A 17 -4.77 -1.53 5.30
C THR A 17 -6.15 -2.17 5.39
N LYS A 18 -6.23 -3.49 5.66
CA LYS A 18 -7.48 -4.20 5.89
C LYS A 18 -8.20 -3.68 7.13
N GLU A 19 -7.50 -3.57 8.26
CA GLU A 19 -8.07 -3.05 9.50
C GLU A 19 -8.55 -1.60 9.36
N ALA A 20 -7.80 -0.76 8.65
CA ALA A 20 -8.22 0.62 8.36
C ALA A 20 -9.47 0.66 7.47
N HIS A 21 -9.58 -0.25 6.51
CA HIS A 21 -10.77 -0.37 5.67
C HIS A 21 -11.98 -0.87 6.47
N GLU A 22 -11.84 -1.91 7.29
CA GLU A 22 -12.92 -2.49 8.10
C GLU A 22 -13.41 -1.53 9.18
N ASN A 23 -12.50 -0.79 9.83
CA ASN A 23 -12.83 0.20 10.83
C ASN A 23 -13.32 1.53 10.23
N GLY A 24 -13.29 1.69 8.90
CA GLY A 24 -13.62 2.95 8.23
C GLY A 24 -12.66 4.09 8.60
N SER A 25 -11.41 3.76 8.94
CA SER A 25 -10.37 4.72 9.28
C SER A 25 -10.09 5.68 8.14
N ASP A 26 -9.71 6.91 8.49
CA ASP A 26 -9.40 7.92 7.49
C ASP A 26 -8.18 7.49 6.64
N PRO A 27 -8.28 7.50 5.30
CA PRO A 27 -7.19 7.09 4.42
C PRO A 27 -5.91 7.90 4.58
N LEU A 28 -5.99 9.18 5.01
CA LEU A 28 -4.83 10.00 5.28
C LEU A 28 -4.13 9.52 6.56
N LEU A 29 -4.89 9.24 7.62
CA LEU A 29 -4.35 8.74 8.89
C LEU A 29 -3.66 7.40 8.71
N TRP A 30 -4.30 6.47 7.98
CA TRP A 30 -3.66 5.19 7.61
C TRP A 30 -2.33 5.43 6.88
N SER A 31 -2.32 6.33 5.90
CA SER A 31 -1.13 6.58 5.10
C SER A 31 0.01 7.15 5.95
N MET A 32 -0.29 8.06 6.89
CA MET A 32 0.70 8.57 7.83
C MET A 32 1.27 7.48 8.74
N GLU A 33 0.42 6.58 9.25
CA GLU A 33 0.86 5.48 10.12
C GLU A 33 1.74 4.48 9.37
N VAL A 34 1.34 4.08 8.17
CA VAL A 34 2.15 3.22 7.29
C VAL A 34 3.47 3.90 6.95
N SER A 35 3.46 5.20 6.65
CA SER A 35 4.69 5.98 6.41
C SER A 35 5.64 5.94 7.60
N SER A 36 5.09 6.14 8.80
CA SER A 36 5.85 6.16 10.05
C SER A 36 6.47 4.79 10.32
N ASN A 37 5.68 3.72 10.18
CA ASN A 37 6.14 2.34 10.34
C ASN A 37 7.25 1.98 9.35
N LEU A 38 7.10 2.36 8.08
CA LEU A 38 8.12 2.12 7.04
C LEU A 38 9.41 2.88 7.33
N SER A 39 9.29 4.17 7.71
CA SER A 39 10.43 4.99 8.08
C SER A 39 11.15 4.43 9.31
N SER A 40 10.41 3.97 10.32
CA SER A 40 10.98 3.35 11.52
C SER A 40 11.68 2.01 11.22
N ALA A 41 11.23 1.30 10.19
CA ALA A 41 11.87 0.08 9.73
C ALA A 41 13.06 0.30 8.78
N GLY A 42 13.40 1.56 8.46
CA GLY A 42 14.47 1.91 7.54
C GLY A 42 14.15 1.64 6.07
N VAL A 43 12.86 1.45 5.76
CA VAL A 43 12.39 1.19 4.39
C VAL A 43 12.14 2.52 3.69
N SER A 44 12.67 2.67 2.48
CA SER A 44 12.39 3.84 1.65
C SER A 44 10.92 3.85 1.24
N LEU A 45 10.25 4.99 1.43
CA LEU A 45 8.85 5.18 1.04
C LEU A 45 8.58 4.80 -0.42
N LEU A 46 9.51 5.11 -1.33
CA LEU A 46 9.44 4.75 -2.76
C LEU A 46 9.86 3.29 -3.07
N SER A 47 9.70 2.36 -2.14
CA SER A 47 10.03 0.96 -2.38
C SER A 47 9.12 0.35 -3.45
N MET A 48 9.72 -0.13 -4.54
CA MET A 48 8.98 -0.77 -5.63
C MET A 48 8.25 -2.03 -5.16
N GLU A 49 8.80 -2.75 -4.17
CA GLU A 49 8.15 -3.92 -3.56
C GLU A 49 6.86 -3.53 -2.80
N LEU A 50 6.92 -2.49 -1.96
CA LEU A 50 5.74 -1.97 -1.24
C LEU A 50 4.63 -1.62 -2.23
N ALA A 51 5.03 -0.90 -3.27
CA ALA A 51 4.11 -0.38 -4.26
C ALA A 51 3.46 -1.51 -5.07
N GLY A 52 4.22 -2.54 -5.41
CA GLY A 52 3.71 -3.77 -6.03
C GLY A 52 2.72 -4.51 -5.12
N VAL A 53 3.03 -4.65 -3.84
CA VAL A 53 2.16 -5.32 -2.85
C VAL A 53 0.85 -4.55 -2.66
N LEU A 54 0.90 -3.23 -2.45
CA LEU A 54 -0.29 -2.39 -2.30
C LEU A 54 -1.16 -2.42 -3.55
N VAL A 55 -0.57 -2.27 -4.74
CA VAL A 55 -1.33 -2.30 -5.99
C VAL A 55 -1.92 -3.69 -6.24
N SER A 56 -1.20 -4.76 -5.93
CA SER A 56 -1.74 -6.12 -6.04
C SER A 56 -2.94 -6.31 -5.12
N HIS A 57 -2.82 -5.89 -3.86
CA HIS A 57 -3.89 -6.04 -2.88
C HIS A 57 -5.11 -5.15 -3.15
N ILE A 58 -4.88 -3.88 -3.51
CA ILE A 58 -5.94 -2.88 -3.71
C ILE A 58 -6.61 -3.05 -5.08
N CYS A 59 -5.83 -3.31 -6.13
CA CYS A 59 -6.36 -3.33 -7.50
C CYS A 59 -6.91 -4.69 -7.91
N TRP A 60 -6.33 -5.80 -7.44
CA TRP A 60 -6.77 -7.14 -7.81
C TRP A 60 -7.70 -7.76 -6.78
N GLU A 61 -7.39 -7.68 -5.49
CA GLU A 61 -8.20 -8.36 -4.46
C GLU A 61 -9.38 -7.52 -3.97
N ASN A 62 -9.22 -6.19 -3.87
CA ASN A 62 -10.21 -5.31 -3.23
C ASN A 62 -10.48 -4.05 -4.08
N ASN A 63 -10.92 -4.24 -5.33
CA ASN A 63 -11.19 -3.15 -6.28
C ASN A 63 -12.47 -2.34 -5.95
N VAL A 64 -12.61 -1.90 -4.70
CA VAL A 64 -13.71 -1.07 -4.22
C VAL A 64 -13.31 0.40 -4.21
N PRO A 65 -14.25 1.35 -4.42
CA PRO A 65 -13.95 2.78 -4.49
C PRO A 65 -13.25 3.31 -3.23
N ILE A 66 -13.55 2.73 -2.08
CA ILE A 66 -12.96 3.12 -0.79
C ILE A 66 -11.48 2.72 -0.72
N MET A 67 -11.10 1.54 -1.20
CA MET A 67 -9.72 1.07 -1.20
C MET A 67 -8.84 1.89 -2.16
N ARG A 68 -9.42 2.35 -3.27
CA ARG A 68 -8.75 3.30 -4.17
C ARG A 68 -8.37 4.60 -3.48
N LYS A 69 -9.17 5.10 -2.52
CA LYS A 69 -8.82 6.30 -1.75
C LYS A 69 -7.57 6.11 -0.91
N PHE A 70 -7.32 4.91 -0.39
CA PHE A 70 -6.08 4.59 0.31
C PHE A 70 -4.89 4.66 -0.67
N LEU A 71 -5.04 4.10 -1.87
CA LEU A 71 -4.00 4.17 -2.90
C LEU A 71 -3.71 5.62 -3.34
N GLU A 72 -4.72 6.47 -3.45
CA GLU A 72 -4.56 7.90 -3.73
C GLU A 72 -3.75 8.62 -2.64
N LYS A 73 -3.99 8.30 -1.35
CA LYS A 73 -3.20 8.90 -0.26
C LYS A 73 -1.77 8.36 -0.20
N ALA A 74 -1.60 7.07 -0.47
CA ALA A 74 -0.26 6.47 -0.60
C ALA A 74 0.54 7.14 -1.72
N LEU A 75 -0.12 7.48 -2.84
CA LEU A 75 0.49 8.22 -3.94
C LEU A 75 0.94 9.63 -3.51
N VAL A 76 0.09 10.37 -2.79
CA VAL A 76 0.42 11.71 -2.27
C VAL A 76 1.63 11.67 -1.34
N LEU A 77 1.76 10.61 -0.53
CA LEU A 77 2.91 10.40 0.35
C LEU A 77 4.13 9.77 -0.35
N ASN A 78 4.12 9.66 -1.69
CA ASN A 78 5.20 9.05 -2.47
C ASN A 78 5.54 7.61 -2.02
N MET A 79 4.55 6.85 -1.54
CA MET A 79 4.72 5.42 -1.24
C MET A 79 4.66 4.56 -2.48
N VAL A 80 3.84 5.00 -3.44
CA VAL A 80 3.56 4.29 -4.67
C VAL A 80 3.97 5.21 -5.81
N PRO A 81 4.82 4.77 -6.75
CA PRO A 81 5.10 5.51 -7.96
C PRO A 81 3.79 5.81 -8.71
N SER A 82 3.63 7.05 -9.18
CA SER A 82 2.45 7.47 -9.96
C SER A 82 2.09 6.50 -11.08
N ILE A 83 3.11 5.91 -11.72
CA ILE A 83 2.91 4.97 -12.82
C ILE A 83 2.17 3.69 -12.43
N LEU A 84 2.36 3.18 -11.21
CA LEU A 84 1.69 1.97 -10.74
C LEU A 84 0.22 2.24 -10.39
N PHE A 85 -0.10 3.45 -9.94
CA PHE A 85 -1.49 3.89 -9.81
C PHE A 85 -2.20 3.89 -11.17
N TRP A 86 -1.56 4.41 -12.22
CA TRP A 86 -2.15 4.37 -13.57
C TRP A 86 -2.27 2.94 -14.12
N LEU A 87 -1.34 2.04 -13.81
CA LEU A 87 -1.45 0.61 -14.18
C LEU A 87 -2.67 -0.07 -13.54
N CYS A 88 -3.00 0.26 -12.29
CA CYS A 88 -4.21 -0.22 -11.62
C CYS A 88 -5.51 0.12 -12.38
N PHE A 89 -5.51 1.25 -13.09
CA PHE A 89 -6.66 1.77 -13.83
C PHE A 89 -6.71 1.34 -15.30
N LEU A 90 -5.71 0.58 -15.78
CA LEU A 90 -5.70 -0.02 -17.11
C LEU A 90 -6.14 -1.48 -17.03
N PRO A 91 -7.45 -1.80 -17.15
CA PRO A 91 -7.88 -3.18 -17.27
C PRO A 91 -7.36 -3.75 -18.60
N GLY A 92 -6.41 -4.67 -18.53
CA GLY A 92 -5.97 -5.48 -19.69
C GLY A 92 -4.49 -5.44 -20.06
N LEU A 93 -3.58 -4.97 -19.19
CA LEU A 93 -2.13 -5.01 -19.46
C LEU A 93 -1.36 -6.13 -18.71
N PHE A 94 -2.06 -7.05 -18.05
CA PHE A 94 -1.50 -8.24 -17.40
C PHE A 94 -2.44 -9.44 -17.58
#